data_AF-A0A7W7DHA8-F1
#
_entry.id   AF-A0A7W7DHA8-F1
#
_cell.length_a   1.000
_cell.length_b   1.000
_cell.length_c   1.000
_cell.angle_alpha   90.00
_cell.angle_beta   90.00
_cell.angle_gamma   90.00
#
_symmetry.space_group_name_H-M   'P 1'
#
loop_
_entity.id
_entity.type
_entity.pdbx_description
1 polymer ?
#
loop_
_entity_poly.entity_id
_entity_poly.type
_entity_poly.pdbx_seq_one_letter_code
_entity_poly.pdbx_strand_id
1 'polypeptide(L)'
;MWATTWMAEANEVISPLLGLPELPVVDWADAEDEGPLHWKTRGLVDWAAGRPFIWVDDEIAEADRAWVAAHHGRQALLHRVDPRRGLTHTDFAIIADWLAQL
;
A
#
# COMPACT_ATOMS: atom_id res chain seq x y z
N MET A 1 -8.68 -1.89 -0.67
CA MET A 1 -8.09 -3.21 -0.38
C MET A 1 -7.28 -3.09 0.88
N TRP A 2 -7.35 -4.09 1.76
CA TRP A 2 -6.60 -4.13 3.01
C TRP A 2 -5.32 -4.93 2.84
N ALA A 3 -4.19 -4.28 3.12
CA ALA A 3 -2.86 -4.88 3.08
C ALA A 3 -2.19 -4.60 4.44
N THR A 4 -2.77 -5.19 5.49
CA THR A 4 -2.50 -4.89 6.90
C THR A 4 -2.42 -6.18 7.69
N THR A 5 -1.71 -6.14 8.82
CA THR A 5 -1.63 -7.24 9.78
C THR A 5 -2.99 -7.62 10.36
N TRP A 6 -3.97 -6.72 10.32
CA TRP A 6 -5.35 -6.98 10.76
C TRP A 6 -6.12 -7.87 9.77
N MET A 7 -5.64 -8.05 8.54
CA MET A 7 -6.31 -8.84 7.51
C MET A 7 -7.81 -8.51 7.37
N ALA A 8 -8.70 -9.50 7.49
CA ALA A 8 -10.15 -9.33 7.42
C ALA A 8 -10.73 -8.54 8.60
N GLU A 9 -10.07 -8.54 9.76
CA GLU A 9 -10.52 -7.81 10.96
C GLU A 9 -10.51 -6.29 10.73
N ALA A 10 -9.76 -5.79 9.73
CA ALA A 10 -9.83 -4.39 9.31
C ALA A 10 -11.23 -4.01 8.78
N ASN A 11 -12.00 -4.94 8.22
CA ASN A 11 -13.39 -4.69 7.82
C ASN A 11 -14.33 -4.58 9.03
N GLU A 12 -14.03 -5.27 10.12
CA GLU A 12 -14.85 -5.25 11.33
C GLU A 12 -14.56 -4.02 12.19
N VAL A 13 -13.28 -3.62 12.29
CA VAL A 13 -12.84 -2.58 13.23
C VAL A 13 -12.59 -1.24 12.55
N ILE A 14 -11.88 -1.21 11.42
CA ILE A 14 -11.42 0.04 10.80
C ILE A 14 -12.45 0.61 9.83
N SER A 15 -13.04 -0.23 8.99
CA SER A 15 -13.95 0.24 7.93
C SER A 15 -15.16 1.04 8.45
N PRO A 16 -15.85 0.64 9.54
CA PRO A 16 -16.96 1.42 10.09
C PRO A 16 -16.54 2.80 10.62
N LEU A 17 -15.34 2.90 11.20
CA LEU A 17 -14.82 4.17 11.74
C LEU A 17 -14.50 5.18 10.63
N LEU A 18 -14.11 4.67 9.46
CA LEU A 18 -13.77 5.49 8.29
C LEU A 18 -14.94 5.65 7.30
N GLY A 19 -16.08 5.02 7.57
CA GLY A 19 -17.22 4.99 6.64
C GLY A 19 -16.91 4.28 5.33
N LEU A 20 -15.93 3.36 5.33
CA LEU A 20 -15.55 2.57 4.17
C LEU A 20 -16.46 1.34 4.02
N PRO A 21 -16.75 0.90 2.78
CA PRO A 21 -17.37 -0.41 2.57
C PRO A 21 -16.38 -1.52 2.96
N GLU A 22 -16.86 -2.76 2.99
CA GLU A 22 -15.97 -3.91 3.07
C GLU A 22 -14.99 -3.89 1.89
N LEU A 23 -13.70 -3.96 2.19
CA LEU A 23 -12.64 -3.98 1.19
C LEU A 23 -12.05 -5.40 1.10
N PRO A 24 -11.70 -5.86 -0.11
CA PRO A 24 -10.97 -7.12 -0.25
C PRO A 24 -9.64 -7.06 0.51
N VAL A 25 -9.22 -8.19 1.07
CA VAL A 25 -7.96 -8.34 1.82
C VAL A 25 -6.91 -8.93 0.90
N VAL A 26 -5.67 -8.45 1.01
CA VAL A 26 -4.55 -9.15 0.39
C VAL A 26 -4.07 -10.24 1.33
N ASP A 27 -4.14 -11.47 0.83
CA ASP A 27 -3.65 -12.67 1.49
C ASP A 27 -2.38 -13.14 0.75
N TRP A 28 -1.23 -12.95 1.37
CA TRP A 28 0.04 -13.51 0.93
C TRP A 28 0.75 -14.18 2.11
N ALA A 29 1.55 -15.20 1.83
CA ALA A 29 2.34 -15.87 2.85
C ALA A 29 3.32 -14.87 3.50
N ASP A 30 3.49 -14.96 4.82
CA ASP A 30 4.48 -14.15 5.53
C ASP A 30 5.84 -14.29 4.83
N ALA A 31 6.33 -13.17 4.30
CA ALA A 31 7.65 -13.13 3.70
C ALA A 31 8.67 -13.04 4.84
N GLU A 32 9.74 -13.83 4.75
CA GLU A 32 10.87 -13.67 5.66
C GLU A 32 11.44 -12.25 5.52
N ASP A 33 11.55 -11.53 6.64
CA ASP A 33 12.06 -10.17 6.77
C ASP A 33 13.60 -10.14 6.62
N GLU A 34 14.10 -10.68 5.52
CA GLU A 34 15.52 -10.63 5.19
C GLU A 34 15.82 -9.38 4.35
N GLY A 35 16.39 -8.37 5.03
CA GLY A 35 16.98 -7.19 4.40
C GLY A 35 16.28 -5.87 4.73
N PRO A 36 16.58 -4.80 3.97
CA PRO A 36 16.09 -3.45 4.27
C PRO A 36 14.67 -3.17 3.74
N LEU A 37 14.00 -4.17 3.15
CA LEU A 37 12.66 -4.01 2.58
C LEU A 37 11.61 -4.26 3.63
N HIS A 38 10.52 -3.51 3.55
CA HIS A 38 9.31 -3.80 4.28
C HIS A 38 8.72 -5.14 3.82
N TRP A 39 8.26 -5.98 4.75
CA TRP A 39 7.72 -7.32 4.47
C TRP A 39 6.62 -7.33 3.39
N LYS A 40 5.80 -6.27 3.32
CA LYS A 40 4.73 -6.14 2.30
C LYS A 40 5.24 -5.90 0.89
N THR A 41 6.46 -5.39 0.72
CA THR A 41 6.94 -4.84 -0.56
C THR A 41 6.92 -5.87 -1.68
N ARG A 42 7.42 -7.08 -1.42
CA ARG A 42 7.45 -8.17 -2.41
C ARG A 42 6.03 -8.69 -2.67
N GLY A 43 5.28 -8.98 -1.61
CA GLY A 43 3.91 -9.49 -1.70
C GLY A 43 2.96 -8.56 -2.47
N LEU A 44 3.07 -7.25 -2.29
CA LEU A 44 2.29 -6.26 -3.03
C LEU A 44 2.61 -6.25 -4.51
N VAL A 45 3.90 -6.33 -4.89
CA VAL A 45 4.32 -6.36 -6.30
C VAL A 45 3.85 -7.65 -6.97
N ASP A 46 4.00 -8.79 -6.30
CA ASP A 46 3.53 -10.09 -6.81
C ASP A 46 2.01 -10.10 -6.97
N TRP A 47 1.29 -9.61 -5.96
CA TRP A 47 -0.17 -9.52 -5.98
C TRP A 47 -0.69 -8.56 -7.06
N ALA A 48 0.01 -7.45 -7.27
CA ALA A 48 -0.32 -6.51 -8.34
C ALA A 48 -0.27 -7.18 -9.72
N ALA A 49 0.56 -8.22 -9.90
CA ALA A 49 0.64 -9.04 -11.12
C ALA A 49 0.81 -8.18 -12.39
N GLY A 50 1.66 -7.15 -12.31
CA GLY A 50 1.91 -6.21 -13.40
C GLY A 50 0.81 -5.17 -13.64
N ARG A 51 -0.20 -5.07 -12.78
CA ARG A 51 -1.16 -3.95 -12.77
C ARG A 51 -0.54 -2.76 -12.04
N PRO A 52 -0.76 -1.52 -12.51
CA PRO A 52 -0.41 -0.34 -11.74
C PRO A 52 -1.10 -0.34 -10.37
N PHE A 53 -0.41 0.12 -9.33
CA PHE A 53 -0.97 0.17 -7.98
C PHE A 53 -0.49 1.38 -7.19
N ILE A 54 -1.25 1.71 -6.15
CA ILE A 54 -0.87 2.70 -5.13
C ILE A 54 -0.80 1.96 -3.79
N TRP A 55 0.32 2.09 -3.10
CA TRP A 55 0.50 1.61 -1.73
C TRP A 55 0.58 2.82 -0.80
N VAL A 56 -0.38 2.94 0.11
CA VAL A 56 -0.45 4.01 1.12
C VAL A 56 -0.16 3.40 2.49
N ASP A 57 0.93 3.82 3.13
CA ASP A 57 1.39 3.26 4.40
C ASP A 57 2.46 4.17 5.04
N ASP A 58 2.55 4.23 6.36
CA ASP A 58 3.49 5.10 7.08
C ASP A 58 4.90 4.51 7.23
N GLU A 59 5.05 3.21 7.04
CA GLU A 59 6.30 2.47 7.23
C GLU A 59 7.16 2.38 5.96
N ILE A 60 6.69 2.93 4.84
CA ILE A 60 7.40 2.92 3.54
C ILE A 60 8.77 3.59 3.66
N ALA A 61 9.82 2.86 3.26
CA ALA A 61 11.19 3.35 3.20
C ALA A 61 11.68 3.59 1.77
N GLU A 62 12.81 4.29 1.63
CA GLU A 62 13.47 4.51 0.33
C GLU A 62 13.92 3.20 -0.34
N ALA A 63 14.26 2.19 0.47
CA ALA A 63 14.61 0.86 -0.04
C ALA A 63 13.42 0.23 -0.79
N ASP A 64 12.19 0.38 -0.29
CA ASP A 64 10.99 -0.12 -0.93
C ASP A 64 10.74 0.59 -2.26
N ARG A 65 10.88 1.91 -2.29
CA ARG A 65 10.74 2.72 -3.52
C ARG A 65 11.73 2.28 -4.59
N ALA A 66 13.00 2.15 -4.22
CA ALA A 66 14.06 1.73 -5.13
C ALA A 66 13.81 0.31 -5.65
N TRP A 67 13.38 -0.60 -4.78
CA TRP A 67 13.11 -1.97 -5.16
C TRP A 67 11.90 -2.08 -6.10
N VAL A 68 10.77 -1.44 -5.76
CA VAL A 68 9.56 -1.47 -6.61
C VAL A 68 9.84 -0.84 -7.98
N ALA A 69 10.57 0.28 -8.03
CA ALA A 69 10.95 0.93 -9.29
C ALA A 69 11.79 0.00 -10.19
N ALA A 70 12.67 -0.81 -9.60
CA ALA A 70 13.52 -1.74 -10.33
C ALA A 70 12.80 -3.04 -10.76
N HIS A 71 11.79 -3.50 -10.01
CA HIS A 71 11.23 -4.86 -10.18
C HIS A 71 9.79 -4.90 -10.71
N HIS A 72 8.96 -3.88 -10.47
CA HIS A 72 7.54 -3.94 -10.86
C HIS A 72 7.32 -3.75 -12.37
N GLY A 73 8.18 -2.99 -13.04
CA GLY A 73 8.14 -2.77 -14.50
C GLY A 73 6.93 -1.96 -15.01
N ARG A 74 6.03 -1.53 -14.12
CA ARG A 74 4.86 -0.68 -14.41
C ARG A 74 4.79 0.48 -13.41
N GLN A 75 3.82 1.38 -13.61
CA GLN A 75 3.66 2.51 -12.70
C GLN A 75 3.22 2.03 -11.31
N ALA A 76 3.95 2.43 -10.27
CA ALA A 76 3.55 2.23 -8.88
C ALA A 76 3.80 3.49 -8.08
N LEU A 77 2.80 3.93 -7.31
CA LEU A 77 2.96 5.01 -6.35
C LEU A 77 3.07 4.43 -4.94
N LEU A 78 4.21 4.64 -4.30
CA LEU A 78 4.37 4.36 -2.87
C LEU A 78 4.14 5.68 -2.13
N HIS A 79 3.00 5.86 -1.49
CA HIS A 79 2.63 7.11 -0.82
C HIS A 79 2.79 6.99 0.70
N ARG A 80 3.83 7.62 1.25
CA ARG A 80 4.09 7.56 2.69
C ARG A 80 3.27 8.60 3.44
N VAL A 81 2.53 8.18 4.47
CA VAL A 81 1.69 9.07 5.29
C VAL A 81 2.27 9.27 6.70
N ASP A 82 2.00 10.41 7.33
CA ASP A 82 2.35 10.63 8.75
C ASP A 82 1.29 9.96 9.64
N PRO A 83 1.64 8.95 10.45
CA PRO A 83 0.66 8.19 11.23
C PRO A 83 -0.02 9.04 12.31
N ARG A 84 0.57 10.18 12.70
CA ARG A 84 -0.05 11.10 13.68
C ARG A 84 -1.14 11.98 13.07
N ARG A 85 -1.15 12.12 11.74
CA ARG A 85 -2.09 12.97 11.01
C ARG A 85 -3.07 12.17 10.16
N GLY A 86 -2.67 10.97 9.73
CA GLY A 86 -3.41 10.18 8.77
C GLY A 86 -3.42 10.81 7.38
N LEU A 87 -4.35 10.36 6.54
CA LEU A 87 -4.56 10.90 5.19
C LEU A 87 -5.20 12.30 5.24
N THR A 88 -4.61 13.23 4.50
CA THR A 88 -5.05 14.61 4.37
C THR A 88 -5.53 14.90 2.94
N HIS A 89 -6.14 16.06 2.74
CA HIS A 89 -6.52 16.52 1.40
C HIS A 89 -5.33 16.60 0.43
N THR A 90 -4.14 16.93 0.92
CA THR A 90 -2.92 16.97 0.09
C THR A 90 -2.54 15.58 -0.41
N ASP A 91 -2.66 14.56 0.45
CA ASP A 91 -2.38 13.17 0.07
C ASP A 91 -3.35 12.69 -1.02
N PHE A 92 -4.64 13.01 -0.87
CA PHE A 92 -5.63 12.71 -1.90
C PHE A 92 -5.38 13.43 -3.22
N ALA A 93 -4.88 14.67 -3.19
CA ALA A 93 -4.52 15.40 -4.41
C ALA A 93 -3.37 14.70 -5.16
N ILE A 94 -2.32 14.29 -4.45
CA ILE A 94 -1.20 13.54 -5.04
C ILE A 94 -1.68 12.23 -5.68
N ILE A 95 -2.54 11.49 -4.97
CA ILE A 95 -3.12 10.24 -5.48
C ILE A 95 -3.98 10.50 -6.72
N ALA A 96 -4.82 11.53 -6.72
CA ALA A 96 -5.67 11.89 -7.86
C ALA A 96 -4.84 12.30 -9.08
N ASP A 97 -3.80 13.12 -8.88
CA ASP A 97 -2.91 13.56 -9.96
C ASP A 97 -2.15 12.38 -10.57
N TRP A 98 -1.75 11.40 -9.76
CA TRP A 98 -1.12 10.17 -10.25
C TRP A 98 -2.12 9.30 -11.03
N LEU A 99 -3.34 9.14 -10.53
CA LEU A 99 -4.40 8.38 -11.21
C LEU A 99 -4.76 9.00 -12.58
N ALA A 100 -4.66 10.32 -12.73
CA ALA A 100 -4.89 11.00 -13.99
C ALA A 100 -3.79 10.77 -15.05
N GLN A 101 -2.67 10.13 -14.69
CA GLN A 101 -1.52 9.83 -15.54
C GLN A 101 -1.40 8.34 -15.92
N LEU A 102 -2.33 7.50 -15.46
CA LEU A 102 -2.43 6.09 -15.82
C LEU A 102 -3.03 5.87 -17.21
#